data_AF-A0A9E0JLJ2-F1
#
_entry.id   AF-A0A9E0JLJ2-F1
#
_cell.length_a   1.000
_cell.length_b   1.000
_cell.length_c   1.000
_cell.angle_alpha   90.00
_cell.angle_beta   90.00
_cell.angle_gamma   90.00
#
_symmetry.space_group_name_H-M   'P 1'
#
loop_
_entity.id
_entity.type
_entity.pdbx_description
1 polymer ?
#
loop_
_entity_poly.entity_id
_entity_poly.type
_entity_poly.pdbx_seq_one_letter_code
_entity_poly.pdbx_strand_id
1 'polypeptide(L)'
;MLLEDFKVLENKRVNGNYFLMKLSSQNLAEKCKAGQFFMLKMKNEITILRRPISIHNVDKQNGVIEFYYEVKGRGTIEMADKQEGDLINLQGPL
;
A
#
# COMPACT_ATOMS: atom_id res chain seq x y z
N MET A 1 5.63 -0.75 16.13
CA MET A 1 6.04 -0.94 14.71
C MET A 1 5.28 -2.14 14.19
N LEU A 2 4.42 -1.97 13.20
CA LEU A 2 3.66 -3.07 12.58
C LEU A 2 4.45 -3.65 11.42
N LEU A 3 4.36 -4.96 11.25
CA LEU A 3 4.97 -5.72 10.17
C LEU A 3 4.05 -6.90 9.82
N GLU A 4 3.05 -6.64 8.98
CA GLU A 4 1.92 -7.55 8.78
C GLU A 4 1.46 -7.54 7.32
N ASP A 5 0.74 -8.59 6.93
CA ASP A 5 0.12 -8.70 5.61
C ASP A 5 -1.29 -8.11 5.64
N PHE A 6 -1.58 -7.28 4.64
CA PHE A 6 -2.88 -6.63 4.45
C PHE A 6 -3.50 -7.06 3.13
N LYS A 7 -4.83 -7.17 3.14
CA LYS A 7 -5.61 -7.50 1.96
C LYS A 7 -5.83 -6.26 1.10
N VAL A 8 -5.51 -6.35 -0.18
CA VAL A 8 -5.85 -5.35 -1.19
C VAL A 8 -7.34 -5.40 -1.45
N LEU A 9 -8.01 -4.27 -1.26
CA LEU A 9 -9.41 -4.08 -1.63
C LEU A 9 -9.54 -3.63 -3.09
N GLU A 10 -8.66 -2.74 -3.51
CA GLU A 10 -8.65 -2.19 -4.86
C GLU A 10 -7.23 -1.75 -5.19
N ASN A 11 -6.81 -1.89 -6.44
CA ASN A 11 -5.60 -1.29 -6.96
C ASN A 11 -5.86 -0.86 -8.39
N LYS A 12 -6.17 0.43 -8.54
CA LYS A 12 -6.75 0.98 -9.76
C LYS A 12 -5.78 1.95 -10.41
N ARG A 13 -5.61 1.85 -11.72
CA ARG A 13 -4.96 2.88 -12.53
C ARG A 13 -5.85 4.12 -12.58
N VAL A 14 -5.35 5.25 -12.10
CA VAL A 14 -6.09 6.52 -12.07
C VAL A 14 -5.84 7.33 -13.34
N ASN A 15 -4.57 7.51 -13.70
CA ASN A 15 -4.16 8.20 -14.93
C ASN A 15 -2.70 7.86 -15.24
N GLY A 16 -2.32 7.78 -16.51
CA GLY A 16 -0.91 7.59 -16.91
C GLY A 16 -0.26 6.42 -16.16
N ASN A 17 0.81 6.66 -15.41
CA ASN A 17 1.46 5.62 -14.60
C ASN A 17 1.08 5.68 -13.11
N TYR A 18 0.00 6.38 -12.76
CA TYR A 18 -0.44 6.56 -11.38
C TYR A 18 -1.53 5.57 -11.00
N PHE A 19 -1.38 4.99 -9.81
CA PHE A 19 -2.27 4.00 -9.23
C PHE A 19 -2.73 4.42 -7.84
N LEU A 20 -3.95 4.03 -7.50
CA LEU A 20 -4.54 4.15 -6.17
C LEU A 20 -4.80 2.75 -5.63
N MET A 21 -4.10 2.39 -4.56
CA MET A 21 -4.26 1.12 -3.85
C MET A 21 -4.99 1.37 -2.53
N LYS A 22 -6.03 0.57 -2.26
CA LYS A 22 -6.81 0.58 -1.02
C LYS A 22 -6.60 -0.72 -0.26
N LEU A 23 -6.32 -0.61 1.03
CA LEU A 23 -6.14 -1.74 1.93
C LEU A 23 -7.17 -1.70 3.06
N SER A 24 -7.62 -2.87 3.50
CA SER A 24 -8.54 -3.02 4.64
C SER A 24 -7.78 -3.27 5.94
N SER A 25 -7.87 -2.35 6.89
CA SER A 25 -7.49 -2.58 8.29
C SER A 25 -7.98 -1.47 9.21
N GLN A 26 -8.98 -1.78 10.04
CA GLN A 26 -9.49 -0.87 11.07
C GLN A 26 -8.40 -0.46 12.07
N ASN A 27 -7.65 -1.44 12.58
CA ASN A 27 -6.56 -1.24 13.53
C ASN A 27 -5.45 -0.33 12.96
N LEU A 28 -5.13 -0.47 11.67
CA LEU A 28 -4.14 0.38 11.03
C LEU A 28 -4.68 1.79 10.80
N ALA A 29 -5.93 1.92 10.35
CA ALA A 29 -6.57 3.19 10.07
C ALA A 29 -6.64 4.09 11.32
N GLU A 30 -6.90 3.51 12.49
CA GLU A 30 -6.92 4.24 13.76
C GLU A 30 -5.56 4.80 14.18
N LYS A 31 -4.48 4.07 13.86
CA LYS A 31 -3.10 4.39 14.27
C LYS A 31 -2.40 5.37 13.32
N CYS A 32 -2.84 5.47 12.07
CA CYS A 32 -2.21 6.30 11.06
C CYS A 32 -2.46 7.80 11.27
N LYS A 33 -1.43 8.61 10.98
CA LYS A 33 -1.47 10.07 10.97
C LYS A 33 -1.00 10.62 9.64
N ALA A 34 -1.44 11.84 9.31
CA ALA A 34 -1.00 12.54 8.12
C ALA A 34 0.53 12.75 8.13
N GLY A 35 1.15 12.66 6.96
CA GLY A 35 2.60 12.79 6.78
C GLY A 35 3.41 11.51 7.00
N GLN A 36 2.78 10.42 7.46
CA GLN A 36 3.44 9.12 7.63
C GLN A 36 3.48 8.33 6.32
N PHE A 37 4.38 7.36 6.28
CA PHE A 37 4.51 6.43 5.17
C PHE A 37 4.66 4.99 5.64
N PHE A 38 4.52 4.06 4.70
CA PHE A 38 4.75 2.64 4.92
C PHE A 38 5.79 2.10 3.96
N MET A 39 6.49 1.07 4.42
CA MET A 39 7.46 0.32 3.64
C MET A 39 6.79 -0.97 3.11
N LEU A 40 6.39 -0.94 1.84
CA LEU A 40 5.63 -2.01 1.18
C LEU A 40 6.59 -3.05 0.58
N LYS A 41 6.40 -4.34 0.88
CA LYS A 41 7.19 -5.45 0.34
C LYS A 41 6.35 -6.28 -0.63
N MET A 42 6.92 -6.55 -1.81
CA MET A 42 6.34 -7.48 -2.77
C MET A 42 6.76 -8.91 -2.42
N LYS A 43 5.90 -9.90 -2.68
CA LYS A 43 6.20 -11.31 -2.39
C LYS A 43 7.36 -11.88 -3.21
N ASN A 44 7.75 -11.23 -4.30
CA ASN A 44 8.76 -11.75 -5.22
C ASN A 44 10.19 -11.68 -4.64
N GLU A 45 10.96 -12.74 -4.82
CA GLU A 45 12.35 -12.85 -4.33
C GLU A 45 13.31 -11.88 -5.05
N ILE A 46 12.93 -11.43 -6.24
CA ILE A 46 13.76 -10.56 -7.07
C ILE A 46 13.81 -9.14 -6.50
N THR A 47 12.72 -8.67 -5.90
CA THR A 47 12.55 -7.26 -5.54
C THR A 47 12.65 -7.05 -4.02
N ILE A 48 13.83 -7.34 -3.47
CA ILE A 48 14.13 -7.51 -2.04
C ILE A 48 13.77 -6.29 -1.17
N LEU A 49 14.14 -5.08 -1.62
CA LEU A 49 13.94 -3.85 -0.84
C LEU A 49 12.46 -3.49 -0.73
N ARG A 50 12.05 -2.78 0.31
CA ARG A 50 10.68 -2.24 0.43
C ARG A 50 10.54 -0.90 -0.30
N ARG A 51 9.33 -0.57 -0.73
CA ARG A 51 8.99 0.73 -1.31
C ARG A 51 8.42 1.64 -0.23
N PRO A 52 9.06 2.78 0.09
CA PRO A 52 8.45 3.80 0.94
C PRO A 52 7.33 4.50 0.17
N ILE A 53 6.09 4.34 0.60
CA ILE A 53 4.93 4.98 -0.01
C ILE A 53 4.14 5.71 1.07
N SER A 54 3.93 7.01 0.85
CA SER A 54 3.17 7.86 1.75
C SER A 54 1.71 7.46 1.78
N ILE A 55 1.10 7.62 2.95
CA ILE A 55 -0.35 7.49 3.08
C ILE A 55 -0.98 8.64 2.31
N HIS A 56 -1.86 8.31 1.37
CA HIS A 56 -2.64 9.31 0.64
C HIS A 56 -3.86 9.74 1.45
N ASN A 57 -4.61 8.78 1.99
CA ASN A 57 -5.82 9.02 2.77
C ASN A 57 -6.08 7.86 3.74
N VAL A 58 -6.84 8.13 4.80
CA VAL A 58 -7.30 7.14 5.78
C VAL A 58 -8.76 7.38 6.10
N ASP A 59 -9.61 6.44 5.70
CA ASP A 59 -11.00 6.38 6.13
C ASP A 59 -11.11 5.52 7.40
N LYS A 60 -11.24 6.20 8.54
CA LYS A 60 -11.35 5.55 9.85
C LYS A 60 -12.71 4.89 10.10
N GLN A 61 -13.76 5.32 9.38
CA GLN A 61 -15.09 4.75 9.56
C GLN A 61 -15.19 3.39 8.89
N ASN A 62 -14.61 3.26 7.69
CA ASN A 62 -14.60 2.03 6.92
C ASN A 62 -13.33 1.18 7.12
N GLY A 63 -12.36 1.69 7.87
CA GLY A 63 -11.08 1.02 8.12
C GLY A 63 -10.23 0.87 6.86
N VAL A 64 -10.28 1.85 5.96
CA VAL A 64 -9.60 1.81 4.66
C VAL A 64 -8.42 2.77 4.64
N ILE A 65 -7.29 2.31 4.12
CA ILE A 65 -6.09 3.12 3.92
C ILE A 65 -5.75 3.14 2.44
N GLU A 66 -5.42 4.33 1.96
CA GLU A 66 -5.15 4.56 0.55
C GLU A 66 -3.70 4.97 0.32
N PHE A 67 -3.11 4.40 -0.73
CA PHE A 67 -1.78 4.73 -1.22
C PHE A 67 -1.88 5.18 -2.67
N TYR A 68 -1.37 6.38 -2.94
CA TYR A 68 -1.26 6.91 -4.29
C TYR A 68 0.20 6.88 -4.73
N TYR A 69 0.50 6.18 -5.82
CA TYR A 69 1.88 5.96 -6.24
C TYR A 69 2.03 5.97 -7.76
N GLU A 70 3.26 6.22 -8.20
CA GLU A 70 3.65 6.19 -9.61
C GLU A 70 4.45 4.93 -9.93
N VAL A 71 4.13 4.29 -11.05
CA VAL A 71 4.89 3.17 -11.61
C VAL A 71 6.11 3.72 -12.34
N LYS A 72 7.29 3.49 -11.76
CA LYS A 72 8.60 3.93 -12.29
C LYS A 72 9.62 2.83 -12.49
N GLY A 73 9.44 1.67 -11.87
CA GLY A 73 10.43 0.60 -11.93
C GLY A 73 9.87 -0.72 -11.46
N ARG A 74 10.70 -1.76 -11.48
CA ARG A 74 10.28 -3.15 -11.28
C ARG A 74 9.39 -3.37 -10.05
N GLY A 75 9.77 -2.80 -8.90
CA GLY A 75 9.00 -2.95 -7.67
C GLY A 75 7.63 -2.29 -7.70
N THR A 76 7.47 -1.17 -8.43
CA THR A 76 6.16 -0.50 -8.57
C THR A 76 5.33 -1.06 -9.72
N ILE A 77 5.97 -1.70 -10.71
CA ILE A 77 5.29 -2.53 -11.72
C ILE A 77 4.63 -3.73 -11.03
N GLU A 78 5.38 -4.45 -10.19
CA GLU A 78 4.82 -5.56 -9.40
C GLU A 78 3.72 -5.13 -8.42
N MET A 79 3.78 -3.88 -7.91
CA MET A 79 2.69 -3.32 -7.13
C MET A 79 1.45 -3.06 -7.98
N ALA A 80 1.61 -2.58 -9.21
CA ALA A 80 0.50 -2.30 -10.11
C ALA A 80 -0.25 -3.57 -10.57
N ASP A 81 0.44 -4.71 -10.60
CA ASP A 81 -0.15 -6.01 -10.96
C ASP A 81 -1.01 -6.64 -9.84
N LYS A 82 -0.98 -6.08 -8.62
CA LYS A 82 -1.78 -6.57 -7.49
C LYS A 82 -3.28 -6.40 -7.75
N GLN A 83 -4.04 -7.44 -7.47
CA GLN A 83 -5.50 -7.47 -7.64
C GLN A 83 -6.22 -7.48 -6.29
N GLU A 84 -7.53 -7.23 -6.34
CA GLU A 84 -8.39 -7.40 -5.17
C GLU A 84 -8.22 -8.82 -4.59
N GLY A 85 -8.07 -8.91 -3.28
CA GLY A 85 -7.87 -10.17 -2.58
C GLY A 85 -6.40 -10.54 -2.36
N ASP A 86 -5.47 -9.93 -3.09
CA ASP A 86 -4.05 -10.17 -2.88
C ASP A 86 -3.58 -9.66 -1.52
N LEU A 87 -2.51 -10.28 -1.02
CA LEU A 87 -1.80 -9.82 0.16
C LEU A 87 -0.61 -8.94 -0.23
N ILE A 88 -0.40 -7.91 0.58
CA ILE A 88 0.76 -7.02 0.55
C ILE A 88 1.29 -6.80 1.96
N ASN A 89 2.60 -6.92 2.14
CA ASN A 89 3.22 -6.78 3.44
C ASN A 89 3.62 -5.32 3.70
N LEU A 90 3.14 -4.75 4.79
CA LEU A 90 3.44 -3.38 5.20
C LEU A 90 4.32 -3.36 6.44
N GLN A 91 5.27 -2.43 6.47
CA GLN A 91 6.02 -2.07 7.66
C GLN A 91 5.82 -0.59 7.98
N GLY A 92 5.40 -0.27 9.21
CA GLY A 92 5.16 1.11 9.65
C GLY A 92 4.08 1.23 10.74
N PRO A 93 3.36 2.36 10.81
CA PRO A 93 3.67 3.62 10.12
C PRO A 93 5.03 4.17 10.58
N LEU A 94 5.75 4.83 9.66
CA LEU A 94 7.03 5.52 9.91
C LEU A 94 6.89 7.02 9.65
#